data_AF-A0A838F737-F1
#
_entry.id   AF-A0A838F737-F1
#
_cell.length_a   1.000
_cell.length_b   1.000
_cell.length_c   1.000
_cell.angle_alpha   90.00
_cell.angle_beta   90.00
_cell.angle_gamma   90.00
#
_symmetry.space_group_name_H-M   'P 1'
#
loop_
_entity.id
_entity.type
_entity.pdbx_description
1 polymer ?
#
loop_
_entity_poly.entity_id
_entity_poly.type
_entity_poly.pdbx_seq_one_letter_code
_entity_poly.pdbx_strand_id
1 'polypeptide(L)'
;MMKSLLSALFLILLATDIYSQACIPSWTQPGSGIYPDTVTNLPAADVNSPYDFTVQFKVPKTDSSVILTGVDVDHVELTGVTGLDDIPASVPFTYNCNPSSCSFEADSVGCVKIQGTPTELG
;
A
#
# COMPACT_ATOMS: atom_id res chain seq x y z
N MET A 1 -17.63 39.24 -23.75
CA MET A 1 -16.41 38.43 -23.54
C MET A 1 -16.41 37.56 -22.28
N MET A 2 -17.42 37.65 -21.38
CA MET A 2 -17.47 36.89 -20.12
C MET A 2 -17.93 35.42 -20.25
N LYS A 3 -18.57 35.04 -21.37
CA LYS A 3 -19.11 33.69 -21.62
C LYS A 3 -18.01 32.67 -21.95
N SER A 4 -16.93 33.14 -22.59
CA SER A 4 -15.76 32.33 -22.95
C SER A 4 -14.93 31.94 -21.73
N LEU A 5 -14.90 32.81 -20.71
CA LEU A 5 -14.22 32.57 -19.44
C LEU A 5 -14.94 31.50 -18.59
N LEU A 6 -16.28 31.50 -18.56
CA LEU A 6 -17.04 30.46 -17.86
C LEU A 6 -16.85 29.08 -18.51
N SER A 7 -16.79 29.03 -19.84
CA SER A 7 -16.61 27.77 -20.58
C SER A 7 -15.20 27.18 -20.38
N ALA A 8 -14.17 28.04 -20.21
CA ALA A 8 -12.82 27.59 -19.91
C ALA A 8 -12.68 27.09 -18.46
N LEU A 9 -13.40 27.70 -17.50
CA LEU A 9 -13.39 27.30 -16.09
C LEU A 9 -14.06 25.94 -15.86
N PHE A 10 -15.10 25.61 -16.63
CA PHE A 10 -15.78 24.31 -16.56
C PHE A 10 -14.93 23.14 -17.09
N LEU A 11 -14.04 23.40 -18.05
CA LEU A 11 -13.15 22.38 -18.62
C LEU A 11 -11.99 22.03 -17.67
N ILE A 12 -11.59 22.95 -16.78
CA ILE A 12 -10.53 22.75 -15.79
C ILE A 12 -11.02 21.93 -14.59
N LEU A 13 -12.33 21.99 -14.26
CA LEU A 13 -12.91 21.20 -13.17
C LEU A 13 -12.98 19.69 -13.47
N LEU A 14 -12.98 19.28 -14.74
CA LEU A 14 -13.04 17.87 -15.15
C LEU A 14 -11.70 17.12 -15.08
N ALA A 15 -10.59 17.82 -14.79
CA ALA A 15 -9.25 17.25 -14.75
C ALA A 15 -8.74 16.94 -13.33
N THR A 16 -9.65 16.82 -12.34
CA THR A 16 -9.28 16.52 -10.95
C THR A 16 -9.37 15.04 -10.63
N ASP A 17 -8.71 14.20 -11.42
CA ASP A 17 -8.31 12.85 -10.97
C ASP A 17 -7.07 13.00 -10.07
N ILE A 18 -7.30 13.50 -8.85
CA ILE A 18 -6.26 13.66 -7.83
C ILE A 18 -5.91 12.27 -7.29
N TYR A 19 -4.96 11.62 -7.94
CA TYR A 19 -4.00 10.66 -7.35
C TYR A 19 -4.51 9.50 -6.48
N SER A 20 -5.59 8.79 -6.85
CA SER A 20 -5.69 7.38 -6.46
C SER A 20 -4.76 6.55 -7.38
N GLN A 21 -3.45 6.78 -7.30
CA GLN A 21 -2.50 5.97 -8.06
C GLN A 21 -2.62 4.53 -7.59
N ALA A 22 -3.05 3.66 -8.50
CA ALA A 22 -3.10 2.22 -8.26
C ALA A 22 -1.71 1.75 -7.84
N CYS A 23 -1.66 0.84 -6.86
CA CYS A 23 -0.42 0.19 -6.50
C CYS A 23 0.06 -0.67 -7.67
N ILE A 24 1.29 -0.44 -8.16
CA ILE A 24 1.89 -1.21 -9.26
C ILE A 24 3.04 -2.07 -8.72
N PRO A 25 2.87 -3.41 -8.71
CA PRO A 25 3.91 -4.33 -8.28
C PRO A 25 5.19 -4.13 -9.10
N SER A 26 6.27 -3.81 -8.41
CA SER A 26 7.61 -3.54 -8.96
C SER A 26 8.66 -3.90 -7.92
N TRP A 27 9.00 -5.19 -7.88
CA TRP A 27 9.98 -5.71 -6.93
C TRP A 27 11.40 -5.57 -7.49
N THR A 28 12.26 -4.93 -6.71
CA THR A 28 13.66 -4.67 -7.09
C THR A 28 14.67 -5.19 -6.07
N GLN A 29 14.19 -5.72 -4.94
CA GLN A 29 15.05 -6.23 -3.87
C GLN A 29 15.54 -7.65 -4.19
N PRO A 30 16.71 -8.06 -3.68
CA PRO A 30 17.15 -9.44 -3.81
C PRO A 30 16.25 -10.38 -2.99
N GLY A 31 15.90 -11.53 -3.57
CA GLY A 31 15.12 -12.57 -2.88
C GLY A 31 13.64 -12.22 -2.71
N SER A 32 13.01 -12.90 -1.75
CA SER A 32 11.61 -12.74 -1.36
C SER A 32 11.51 -11.98 -0.05
N GLY A 33 10.39 -11.29 0.18
CA GLY A 33 10.16 -10.52 1.40
C GLY A 33 9.18 -9.37 1.22
N ILE A 34 9.31 -8.38 2.08
CA ILE A 34 8.50 -7.16 2.11
C ILE A 34 9.45 -5.97 1.94
N TYR A 35 9.08 -4.96 1.13
CA TYR A 35 9.87 -3.75 1.01
C TYR A 35 9.05 -2.51 0.65
N PRO A 36 9.30 -1.36 1.30
CA PRO A 36 10.09 -1.23 2.51
C PRO A 36 9.33 -1.80 3.72
N ASP A 37 10.08 -2.16 4.77
CA ASP A 37 9.51 -2.59 6.06
C ASP A 37 10.01 -1.70 7.22
N THR A 38 9.55 -1.97 8.45
CA THR A 38 9.90 -1.18 9.64
C THR A 38 11.39 -1.16 9.97
N VAL A 39 12.18 -2.08 9.41
CA VAL A 39 13.64 -2.14 9.56
C VAL A 39 14.33 -1.51 8.32
N THR A 40 13.65 -1.48 7.18
CA THR A 40 14.19 -1.14 5.85
C THR A 40 13.43 -0.01 5.17
N ASN A 41 13.41 1.17 5.79
CA ASN A 41 12.92 2.42 5.20
C ASN A 41 11.40 2.59 5.07
N LEU A 42 10.59 1.91 5.88
CA LEU A 42 9.17 2.26 6.03
C LEU A 42 9.06 3.37 7.07
N PRO A 43 8.72 4.62 6.68
CA PRO A 43 8.61 5.73 7.62
C PRO A 43 7.44 5.52 8.58
N ALA A 44 7.58 5.99 9.82
CA ALA A 44 6.44 6.08 10.73
C ALA A 44 5.43 7.12 10.21
N ALA A 45 4.16 6.91 10.51
CA ALA A 45 3.12 7.89 10.22
C ALA A 45 3.06 8.93 11.35
N ASP A 46 3.33 10.20 11.02
CA ASP A 46 3.30 11.30 12.00
C ASP A 46 1.89 11.83 12.23
N VAL A 47 1.57 12.17 13.47
CA VAL A 47 0.27 12.70 13.88
C VAL A 47 -0.10 13.96 13.09
N ASN A 48 -1.33 13.98 12.56
CA ASN A 48 -1.88 15.04 11.71
C ASN A 48 -1.12 15.26 10.38
N SER A 49 -0.25 14.32 9.98
CA SER A 49 0.45 14.36 8.70
C SER A 49 -0.14 13.32 7.72
N PRO A 50 -0.44 13.69 6.47
CA PRO A 50 -0.86 12.71 5.47
C PRO A 50 0.20 11.64 5.26
N TYR A 51 -0.20 10.38 5.41
CA TYR A 51 0.59 9.21 5.10
C TYR A 51 0.15 8.66 3.75
N ASP A 52 1.09 8.50 2.82
CA ASP A 52 0.89 7.87 1.51
C ASP A 52 2.16 7.07 1.20
N PHE A 53 2.06 5.74 1.32
CA PHE A 53 3.21 4.88 1.14
C PHE A 53 2.83 3.57 0.45
N THR A 54 3.72 3.04 -0.39
CA THR A 54 3.54 1.75 -1.06
C THR A 54 4.51 0.72 -0.52
N VAL A 55 3.96 -0.41 -0.05
CA VAL A 55 4.71 -1.59 0.39
C VAL A 55 4.58 -2.67 -0.67
N GLN A 56 5.70 -3.22 -1.10
CA GLN A 56 5.81 -4.30 -2.06
C GLN A 56 6.01 -5.63 -1.34
N PHE A 57 5.51 -6.71 -1.93
CA PHE A 57 5.64 -8.08 -1.45
C PHE A 57 6.20 -8.95 -2.58
N LYS A 58 7.24 -9.74 -2.31
CA LYS A 58 7.63 -10.87 -3.15
C LYS A 58 7.47 -12.14 -2.33
N VAL A 59 6.45 -12.92 -2.66
CA VAL A 59 6.15 -14.16 -1.93
C VAL A 59 7.16 -15.23 -2.34
N PRO A 60 7.82 -15.92 -1.40
CA PRO A 60 8.69 -17.05 -1.74
C PRO A 60 7.86 -18.23 -2.24
N LYS A 61 8.45 -19.06 -3.10
CA LYS A 61 7.82 -20.33 -3.49
C LYS A 61 7.81 -21.32 -2.33
N THR A 62 8.89 -21.34 -1.56
CA THR A 62 9.11 -22.28 -0.46
C THR A 62 9.58 -21.54 0.78
N ASP A 63 9.04 -21.89 1.94
CA ASP A 63 9.53 -21.44 3.24
C ASP A 63 10.36 -22.54 3.91
N SER A 64 11.65 -22.27 4.13
CA SER A 64 12.59 -23.18 4.80
C SER A 64 12.77 -22.90 6.29
N SER A 65 12.05 -21.92 6.85
CA SER A 65 12.11 -21.59 8.27
C SER A 65 11.43 -22.66 9.15
N VAL A 66 10.43 -23.36 8.60
CA VAL A 66 9.65 -24.38 9.32
C VAL A 66 10.33 -25.74 9.30
N ILE A 67 10.81 -26.18 8.12
CA ILE A 67 11.59 -27.43 7.95
C ILE A 67 12.72 -27.19 6.95
N LEU A 68 13.87 -27.86 7.17
CA LEU A 68 15.07 -27.72 6.34
C LEU A 68 14.84 -28.02 4.85
N THR A 69 13.87 -28.87 4.51
CA THR A 69 13.53 -29.22 3.13
C THR A 69 12.67 -28.17 2.43
N GLY A 70 12.15 -27.18 3.17
CA GLY A 70 11.15 -26.24 2.69
C GLY A 70 9.73 -26.80 2.71
N VAL A 71 8.76 -25.93 2.95
CA VAL A 71 7.33 -26.15 2.70
C VAL A 71 6.91 -25.24 1.55
N ASP A 72 6.14 -25.77 0.60
CA ASP A 72 5.57 -24.94 -0.46
C ASP A 72 4.60 -23.92 0.14
N VAL A 73 4.77 -22.66 -0.22
CA VAL A 73 3.82 -21.59 0.09
C VAL A 73 2.69 -21.69 -0.93
N ASP A 74 1.45 -21.50 -0.47
CA ASP A 74 0.29 -21.35 -1.35
C ASP A 74 0.08 -19.87 -1.65
N HIS A 75 -0.23 -19.10 -0.61
CA HIS A 75 -0.36 -17.64 -0.69
C HIS A 75 -0.01 -16.97 0.65
N VAL A 76 0.10 -15.65 0.61
CA VAL A 76 0.19 -14.77 1.79
C VAL A 76 -0.94 -13.75 1.70
N GLU A 77 -1.71 -13.60 2.77
CA GLU A 77 -2.82 -12.63 2.85
C GLU A 77 -2.49 -11.50 3.83
N LEU A 78 -2.76 -10.26 3.43
CA LEU A 78 -2.74 -9.13 4.36
C LEU A 78 -4.05 -9.09 5.15
N THR A 79 -3.97 -9.45 6.43
CA THR A 79 -5.15 -9.49 7.33
C THR A 79 -5.34 -8.21 8.15
N GLY A 80 -4.32 -7.33 8.21
CA GLY A 80 -4.36 -6.07 8.95
C GLY A 80 -2.97 -5.46 9.10
N VAL A 81 -2.92 -4.20 9.55
CA VAL A 81 -1.68 -3.47 9.86
C VAL A 81 -1.74 -3.02 11.32
N THR A 82 -1.09 -3.79 12.18
CA THR A 82 -0.96 -3.49 13.61
C THR A 82 -0.36 -2.11 13.84
N GLY A 83 -0.82 -1.41 14.89
CA GLY A 83 -0.40 -0.03 15.17
C GLY A 83 -1.26 0.99 14.44
N LEU A 84 -1.45 0.88 13.11
CA LEU A 84 -2.34 1.79 12.36
C LEU A 84 -3.82 1.49 12.59
N ASP A 85 -4.19 0.21 12.58
CA ASP A 85 -5.57 -0.24 12.83
C ASP A 85 -6.01 0.00 14.29
N ASP A 86 -5.06 0.23 15.19
CA ASP A 86 -5.30 0.44 16.62
C ASP A 86 -5.54 1.92 16.98
N ILE A 87 -5.37 2.86 16.04
CA ILE A 87 -5.56 4.31 16.28
C ILE A 87 -7.06 4.67 16.12
N PRO A 88 -7.83 4.85 17.22
CA PRO A 88 -9.30 4.86 17.18
C PRO A 88 -9.90 6.13 16.56
N ALA A 89 -9.13 7.20 16.47
CA ALA A 89 -9.58 8.53 16.03
C ALA A 89 -9.07 8.92 14.63
N SER A 90 -8.39 8.02 13.90
CA SER A 90 -7.85 8.33 12.56
C SER A 90 -8.97 8.51 11.55
N VAL A 91 -8.71 9.28 10.47
CA VAL A 91 -9.38 9.00 9.20
C VAL A 91 -9.00 7.56 8.84
N PRO A 92 -9.94 6.64 8.62
CA PRO A 92 -9.62 5.22 8.48
C PRO A 92 -8.57 5.05 7.39
N PHE A 93 -7.47 4.37 7.74
CA PHE A 93 -6.45 4.03 6.76
C PHE A 93 -7.08 3.16 5.67
N THR A 94 -6.73 3.45 4.43
CA THR A 94 -7.11 2.65 3.28
C THR A 94 -5.94 1.80 2.83
N TYR A 95 -6.22 0.54 2.51
CA TYR A 95 -5.25 -0.44 2.04
C TYR A 95 -5.63 -0.87 0.63
N ASN A 96 -5.05 -0.22 -0.37
CA ASN A 96 -5.32 -0.52 -1.78
C ASN A 96 -4.29 -1.52 -2.31
N CYS A 97 -4.69 -2.79 -2.39
CA CYS A 97 -3.83 -3.89 -2.81
C CYS A 97 -3.83 -4.11 -4.33
N ASN A 98 -2.74 -4.67 -4.83
CA ASN A 98 -2.64 -5.29 -6.14
C ASN A 98 -1.94 -6.65 -6.00
N PRO A 99 -2.67 -7.79 -6.18
CA PRO A 99 -4.06 -7.89 -6.60
C PRO A 99 -5.06 -7.34 -5.56
N SER A 100 -6.26 -6.98 -6.01
CA SER A 100 -7.30 -6.35 -5.17
C SER A 100 -7.81 -7.24 -4.02
N SER A 101 -7.51 -8.54 -4.05
CA SER A 101 -7.82 -9.48 -2.99
C SER A 101 -6.94 -9.30 -1.75
N CYS A 102 -5.82 -8.58 -1.84
CA CYS A 102 -4.77 -8.54 -0.81
C CYS A 102 -4.20 -9.94 -0.46
N SER A 103 -4.43 -10.93 -1.33
CA SER A 103 -3.86 -12.27 -1.25
C SER A 103 -2.87 -12.44 -2.40
N PHE A 104 -1.65 -12.77 -2.04
CA PHE A 104 -0.49 -12.83 -2.91
C PHE A 104 -0.05 -14.28 -3.06
N GLU A 105 -0.22 -14.83 -4.26
CA GLU A 105 0.16 -16.20 -4.60
C GLU A 105 1.66 -16.45 -4.45
N ALA A 106 2.06 -17.69 -4.25
CA ALA A 106 3.46 -18.08 -4.22
C ALA A 106 4.23 -17.67 -5.49
N ASP A 107 5.48 -17.29 -5.32
CA ASP A 107 6.35 -16.74 -6.38
C ASP A 107 5.78 -15.50 -7.11
N SER A 108 4.75 -14.85 -6.58
CA SER A 108 4.20 -13.62 -7.14
C SER A 108 4.81 -12.36 -6.51
N VAL A 109 4.64 -11.23 -7.22
CA VAL A 109 4.88 -9.90 -6.67
C VAL A 109 3.55 -9.20 -6.55
N GLY A 110 3.28 -8.66 -5.37
CA GLY A 110 2.14 -7.79 -5.12
C GLY A 110 2.55 -6.54 -4.38
N CYS A 111 1.57 -5.68 -4.14
CA CYS A 111 1.81 -4.47 -3.37
C CYS A 111 0.56 -3.95 -2.71
N VAL A 112 0.74 -3.10 -1.69
CA VAL A 112 -0.31 -2.44 -0.95
C VAL A 112 0.03 -0.96 -0.82
N LYS A 113 -0.90 -0.11 -1.27
CA LYS A 113 -0.83 1.32 -1.03
C LYS A 113 -1.61 1.65 0.24
N ILE A 114 -0.91 2.23 1.21
CA ILE A 114 -1.42 2.62 2.51
C ILE A 114 -1.62 4.13 2.49
N GLN A 115 -2.85 4.60 2.74
CA GLN A 115 -3.16 6.02 2.78
C GLN A 115 -4.02 6.36 3.99
N GLY A 116 -3.73 7.48 4.64
CA GLY A 116 -4.50 7.94 5.79
C GLY A 116 -3.86 9.13 6.47
N THR A 117 -4.50 9.65 7.52
CA THR A 117 -3.94 10.68 8.38
C THR A 117 -4.18 10.24 9.83
N PRO A 118 -3.13 9.83 10.56
CA PRO A 118 -3.29 9.44 11.96
C PRO A 118 -3.58 10.67 12.82
N THR A 119 -4.39 10.51 13.85
CA THR A 119 -4.73 11.59 14.79
C THR A 119 -4.06 11.43 16.17
N GLU A 120 -3.43 10.30 16.42
CA GLU A 120 -2.64 9.97 17.61
C GLU A 120 -1.41 9.15 17.22
N LEU A 121 -0.42 9.04 18.10
CA LEU A 121 0.73 8.16 17.90
C LEU A 121 0.28 6.70 18.05
N GLY A 122 0.62 5.86 17.06
CA GLY A 122 0.43 4.40 17.10
C GLY A 122 1.56 3.66 17.79
#